data_AF-A0A1B8ETI2-F1
#
_entry.id   AF-A0A1B8ETI2-F1
#
_cell.length_a   1.000
_cell.length_b   1.000
_cell.length_c   1.000
_cell.angle_alpha   90.00
_cell.angle_beta   90.00
_cell.angle_gamma   90.00
#
_symmetry.space_group_name_H-M   'P 1'
#
loop_
_entity.id
_entity.type
_entity.pdbx_description
1 polymer ?
#
loop_
_entity_poly.entity_id
_entity_poly.type
_entity_poly.pdbx_seq_one_letter_code
_entity_poly.pdbx_strand_id
1 'polypeptide(L)'
;MHSKKRAHANLVDNQWKSYGTREEHRISITMMEEIYQQWVQWDLYDADDGTNGRPLPYYIVPTSELLDFLYAQINKYCFLFEHILAHTGKTYSLPETVVIVVALRALRFCYGSSLLGRESLLYKDRWEVKRSQKVIVKEGLGMRESIERCGLGWFLPKFNWNTWRLAAPHGENVLAGNLLMHEEYKRRWRAVKDLRDVFIRFN
;
A
#
# COMPACT_ATOMS: atom_id res chain seq x y z
N MET A 1 -10.14 9.05 14.74
CA MET A 1 -9.15 9.50 15.74
C MET A 1 -8.61 8.38 16.64
N HIS A 2 -9.45 7.47 17.18
CA HIS A 2 -8.97 6.37 18.04
C HIS A 2 -8.09 5.31 17.34
N SER A 3 -8.30 5.07 16.05
CA SER A 3 -7.51 4.11 15.26
C SER A 3 -6.05 4.53 15.08
N LYS A 4 -5.80 5.82 14.81
CA LYS A 4 -4.44 6.38 14.63
C LYS A 4 -3.66 6.36 15.94
N LYS A 5 -4.29 6.76 17.05
CA LYS A 5 -3.70 6.64 18.40
C LYS A 5 -3.39 5.19 18.73
N ARG A 6 -4.27 4.25 18.39
CA ARG A 6 -4.04 2.80 18.59
C ARG A 6 -2.90 2.27 17.73
N ALA A 7 -2.81 2.66 16.46
CA ALA A 7 -1.72 2.26 15.58
C ALA A 7 -0.36 2.81 16.06
N HIS A 8 -0.33 4.08 16.48
CA HIS A 8 0.87 4.68 17.06
C HIS A 8 1.27 4.02 18.38
N ALA A 9 0.31 3.84 19.31
CA ALA A 9 0.55 3.16 20.58
C ALA A 9 1.05 1.73 20.35
N ASN A 10 0.45 0.99 19.40
CA ASN A 10 0.97 -0.30 19.00
C ASN A 10 2.44 -0.18 18.58
N LEU A 11 2.79 0.65 17.59
CA LEU A 11 4.17 0.78 17.11
C LEU A 11 5.16 1.13 18.24
N VAL A 12 4.81 2.06 19.13
CA VAL A 12 5.63 2.43 20.30
C VAL A 12 5.79 1.24 21.25
N ASP A 13 4.69 0.57 21.59
CA ASP A 13 4.67 -0.59 22.47
C ASP A 13 5.48 -1.78 21.93
N ASN A 14 5.78 -1.80 20.62
CA ASN A 14 6.63 -2.82 20.05
C ASN A 14 8.02 -2.39 19.56
N GLN A 15 8.47 -1.19 19.94
CA GLN A 15 9.91 -0.86 19.93
C GLN A 15 10.73 -1.76 20.86
N TRP A 16 10.12 -2.23 21.95
CA TRP A 16 10.76 -3.03 23.00
C TRP A 16 10.34 -4.50 23.00
N LYS A 17 9.53 -4.92 22.01
CA LYS A 17 9.01 -6.29 21.90
C LYS A 17 9.66 -7.03 20.74
N SER A 18 10.27 -8.18 21.04
CA SER A 18 10.67 -9.16 20.03
C SER A 18 9.47 -10.06 19.75
N TYR A 19 8.89 -9.99 18.55
CA TYR A 19 7.84 -10.92 18.10
C TYR A 19 8.44 -12.24 17.63
N GLY A 20 9.04 -12.98 18.57
CA GLY A 20 9.39 -14.37 18.36
C GLY A 20 8.12 -15.22 18.35
N THR A 21 7.41 -15.26 17.23
CA THR A 21 6.31 -16.24 16.99
C THR A 21 6.45 -16.94 15.65
N ARG A 22 7.68 -17.31 15.32
CA ARG A 22 7.97 -18.59 14.67
C ARG A 22 8.85 -19.37 15.64
N GLU A 23 8.80 -20.69 15.58
CA GLU A 23 9.81 -21.54 16.20
C GLU A 23 11.15 -21.21 15.53
N GLU A 24 11.81 -20.17 16.04
CA GLU A 24 13.16 -19.81 15.67
C GLU A 24 14.06 -20.72 16.49
N HIS A 25 14.60 -21.75 15.86
CA HIS A 25 15.84 -22.34 16.36
C HIS A 25 16.89 -21.24 16.26
N ARG A 26 17.05 -20.46 17.33
CA ARG A 26 18.13 -19.48 17.44
C ARG A 26 19.42 -20.26 17.54
N ILE A 27 20.00 -20.57 16.38
CA ILE A 27 21.35 -21.09 16.30
C ILE A 27 22.25 -19.93 16.73
N SER A 28 22.98 -20.11 17.84
CA SER A 28 24.01 -19.13 18.19
C SER A 28 25.04 -19.09 17.08
N ILE A 29 25.66 -17.92 16.86
CA ILE A 29 26.72 -17.80 15.85
C ILE A 29 27.83 -18.85 16.07
N THR A 30 28.11 -19.18 17.34
CA THR A 30 29.06 -20.23 17.72
C THR A 30 28.61 -21.62 17.27
N MET A 31 27.33 -21.97 17.42
CA MET A 31 26.80 -23.25 16.95
C MET A 31 26.82 -23.31 15.41
N MET A 32 26.59 -22.19 14.73
CA MET A 32 26.69 -22.14 13.27
C MET A 32 28.13 -22.29 12.78
N GLU A 33 29.09 -21.72 13.49
CA GLU A 33 30.53 -21.90 13.24
C GLU A 33 30.96 -23.35 13.46
N GLU A 34 30.49 -24.00 14.54
CA GLU A 34 30.76 -25.42 14.81
C GLU A 34 30.18 -26.35 13.74
N ILE A 35 28.94 -26.10 13.31
CA ILE A 35 28.30 -26.83 12.20
C ILE A 35 29.10 -26.66 10.91
N TYR A 36 29.53 -25.43 10.61
CA TYR A 36 30.36 -25.16 9.44
C TYR A 36 31.69 -25.94 9.49
N GLN A 37 32.37 -25.96 10.64
CA GLN A 37 33.59 -26.74 10.82
C GLN A 37 33.37 -28.25 10.62
N GLN A 38 32.25 -28.80 11.11
CA GLN A 38 31.91 -30.20 10.88
C GLN A 38 31.62 -30.51 9.40
N TRP A 39 30.96 -29.59 8.69
CA TRP A 39 30.67 -29.77 7.26
C TRP A 39 31.93 -29.71 6.39
N VAL A 40 32.89 -28.86 6.74
CA VAL A 40 34.22 -28.82 6.10
C VAL A 40 34.99 -30.12 6.36
N GLN A 41 34.89 -30.69 7.57
CA GLN A 41 35.54 -31.98 7.90
C GLN A 41 34.90 -33.18 7.19
N TRP A 42 33.62 -33.11 6.85
CA TRP A 42 32.89 -34.17 6.15
C TRP A 42 32.97 -34.08 4.62
N ASP A 43 33.72 -33.12 4.09
CA ASP A 43 33.94 -32.92 2.65
C ASP A 43 32.63 -32.78 1.84
N LEU A 44 31.56 -32.31 2.50
CA LEU A 44 30.22 -32.15 1.90
C LEU A 44 30.12 -30.91 0.99
N TYR A 45 31.10 -30.00 1.11
CA TYR A 45 31.22 -28.80 0.28
C TYR A 45 32.66 -28.71 -0.23
N ASP A 46 32.87 -29.09 -1.49
CA ASP A 46 34.06 -28.67 -2.24
C ASP A 46 34.06 -27.14 -2.26
N ALA A 47 35.01 -26.51 -1.58
CA ALA A 47 35.14 -25.06 -1.48
C ALA A 47 35.66 -24.41 -2.77
N ASP A 48 35.40 -25.01 -3.93
CA ASP A 48 35.78 -24.53 -5.26
C ASP A 48 34.56 -24.17 -6.12
N ASP A 49 33.49 -23.65 -5.51
CA ASP A 49 32.55 -22.85 -6.26
C ASP A 49 33.10 -21.42 -6.27
N GLY A 50 33.71 -21.03 -7.41
CA GLY A 50 34.49 -19.80 -7.67
C GLY A 50 33.75 -18.45 -7.49
N THR A 51 32.91 -18.35 -6.47
CA THR A 51 32.32 -17.14 -5.95
C THR A 51 33.28 -16.49 -4.97
N ASN A 52 34.15 -15.63 -5.52
CA ASN A 52 34.97 -14.68 -4.76
C ASN A 52 34.22 -14.17 -3.52
N GLY A 53 34.66 -14.63 -2.34
CA GLY A 53 33.99 -14.52 -1.03
C GLY A 53 33.77 -13.09 -0.52
N ARG A 54 32.89 -12.35 -1.17
CA ARG A 54 32.24 -11.18 -0.58
C ARG A 54 30.87 -11.61 -0.09
N PRO A 55 30.58 -11.58 1.22
CA PRO A 55 29.23 -11.78 1.70
C PRO A 55 28.31 -10.80 0.96
N LEU A 56 27.15 -11.28 0.52
CA LEU A 56 26.13 -10.42 -0.07
C LEU A 56 25.86 -9.26 0.90
N PRO A 57 25.80 -8.01 0.43
CA PRO A 57 25.57 -6.87 1.31
C PRO A 57 24.24 -7.08 2.03
N TYR A 58 24.29 -7.23 3.34
CA TYR A 58 23.11 -7.22 4.20
C TYR A 58 23.00 -5.85 4.86
N TYR A 59 21.77 -5.40 5.03
CA TYR A 59 21.48 -4.14 5.70
C TYR A 59 21.01 -4.45 7.11
N ILE A 60 21.70 -3.90 8.12
CA ILE A 60 21.16 -3.83 9.47
C ILE A 60 20.41 -2.51 9.57
N VAL A 61 19.08 -2.58 9.59
CA VAL A 61 18.23 -1.41 9.83
C VAL A 61 17.79 -1.44 11.29
N PRO A 62 18.12 -0.41 12.10
CA PRO A 62 17.64 -0.32 13.47
C PRO A 62 16.12 -0.44 13.54
N THR A 63 15.61 -1.15 14.56
CA THR A 63 14.17 -1.34 14.75
C THR A 63 13.42 -0.01 14.84
N SER A 64 14.01 1.00 15.49
CA SER A 64 13.44 2.36 15.56
C SER A 64 13.27 2.97 14.18
N GLU A 65 14.29 2.91 13.31
CA GLU A 65 14.23 3.46 11.95
C GLU A 65 13.19 2.74 11.10
N LEU A 66 13.11 1.41 11.21
CA LEU A 66 12.10 0.64 10.50
C LEU A 66 10.67 1.02 10.96
N LEU A 67 10.46 1.16 12.27
CA LEU A 67 9.15 1.54 12.81
C LEU A 67 8.76 2.98 12.44
N ASP A 68 9.71 3.91 12.46
CA ASP A 68 9.49 5.30 12.01
C ASP A 68 9.16 5.35 10.52
N PHE A 69 9.86 4.56 9.71
CA PHE A 69 9.54 4.41 8.29
C PHE A 69 8.12 3.87 8.09
N LEU A 70 7.75 2.78 8.77
CA LEU A 70 6.41 2.19 8.69
C LEU A 70 5.33 3.19 9.15
N TYR A 71 5.60 3.93 10.22
CA TYR A 71 4.72 4.99 10.70
C TYR A 71 4.51 6.06 9.61
N ALA A 72 5.57 6.51 8.95
CA ALA A 72 5.49 7.46 7.85
C ALA A 72 4.68 6.90 6.65
N GLN A 73 4.89 5.63 6.29
CA GLN A 73 4.14 4.97 5.20
C GLN A 73 2.64 4.86 5.48
N ILE A 74 2.26 4.62 6.73
CA ILE A 74 0.87 4.61 7.17
C ILE A 74 0.30 6.02 7.19
N ASN A 75 1.03 6.94 7.83
CA ASN A 75 0.54 8.27 8.13
C ASN A 75 0.26 9.10 6.87
N LYS A 76 1.02 8.91 5.78
CA LYS A 76 0.74 9.62 4.51
C LYS A 76 -0.67 9.33 3.96
N TYR A 77 -1.13 8.07 4.04
CA TYR A 77 -2.47 7.71 3.56
C TYR A 77 -3.55 8.03 4.59
N CYS A 78 -3.26 7.90 5.88
CA CYS A 78 -4.16 8.39 6.93
C CYS A 78 -4.38 9.90 6.82
N PHE A 79 -3.32 10.67 6.60
CA PHE A 79 -3.40 12.11 6.42
C PHE A 79 -4.24 12.47 5.19
N LEU A 80 -4.01 11.80 4.06
CA LEU A 80 -4.83 11.99 2.86
C LEU A 80 -6.32 11.74 3.15
N PHE A 81 -6.64 10.63 3.82
CA PHE A 81 -8.00 10.30 4.21
C PHE A 81 -8.61 11.34 5.16
N GLU A 82 -7.91 11.68 6.25
CA GLU A 82 -8.35 12.65 7.26
C GLU A 82 -8.53 14.04 6.65
N HIS A 83 -7.64 14.45 5.76
CA HIS A 83 -7.69 15.73 5.06
C HIS A 83 -8.95 15.84 4.20
N ILE A 84 -9.22 14.84 3.35
CA ILE A 84 -10.45 14.82 2.54
C ILE A 84 -11.69 14.78 3.44
N LEU A 85 -11.69 13.94 4.47
CA LEU A 85 -12.82 13.82 5.40
C LEU A 85 -13.14 15.15 6.09
N ALA A 86 -12.12 15.90 6.53
CA ALA A 86 -12.29 17.17 7.22
C ALA A 86 -12.74 18.32 6.31
N HIS A 87 -12.31 18.31 5.04
CA HIS A 87 -12.65 19.35 4.05
C HIS A 87 -13.89 19.03 3.24
N THR A 88 -14.44 17.82 3.38
CA THR A 88 -15.73 17.47 2.78
C THR A 88 -16.85 17.91 3.73
N GLY A 89 -17.86 18.60 3.19
CA GLY A 89 -19.05 18.96 3.95
C GLY A 89 -19.91 17.75 4.34
N LYS A 90 -21.17 17.97 4.73
CA LYS A 90 -22.11 16.88 5.12
C LYS A 90 -22.34 15.81 4.04
N THR A 91 -21.92 16.04 2.79
CA THR A 91 -22.06 15.10 1.66
C THR A 91 -20.77 14.97 0.86
N TYR A 92 -20.40 13.74 0.49
CA TYR A 92 -19.24 13.46 -0.35
C TYR A 92 -19.59 13.56 -1.84
N SER A 93 -18.82 14.36 -2.58
CA SER A 93 -18.83 14.34 -4.04
C SER A 93 -18.15 13.07 -4.58
N LEU A 94 -18.42 12.73 -5.84
CA LEU A 94 -17.76 11.59 -6.49
C LEU A 94 -16.23 11.72 -6.48
N PRO A 95 -15.62 12.88 -6.79
CA PRO A 95 -14.17 13.06 -6.69
C PRO A 95 -13.61 12.83 -5.29
N GLU A 96 -14.31 13.27 -4.23
CA GLU A 96 -13.87 13.04 -2.83
C GLU A 96 -13.97 11.57 -2.46
N THR A 97 -15.07 10.91 -2.83
CA THR A 97 -15.28 9.49 -2.59
C THR A 97 -14.18 8.65 -3.26
N VAL A 98 -13.79 9.01 -4.48
CA VAL A 98 -12.68 8.38 -5.20
C VAL A 98 -11.39 8.48 -4.41
N VAL A 99 -11.03 9.67 -3.93
CA VAL A 99 -9.78 9.86 -3.17
C VAL A 99 -9.83 9.10 -1.83
N ILE A 100 -10.97 9.09 -1.15
CA ILE A 100 -11.17 8.30 0.07
C ILE A 100 -10.94 6.80 -0.21
N VAL A 101 -11.54 6.24 -1.26
CA VAL A 101 -11.37 4.83 -1.61
C VAL A 101 -9.91 4.54 -1.99
N VAL A 102 -9.25 5.43 -2.74
CA VAL A 102 -7.81 5.32 -3.04
C VAL A 102 -6.98 5.29 -1.76
N ALA A 103 -7.21 6.22 -0.83
CA ALA A 103 -6.47 6.30 0.43
C ALA A 103 -6.65 5.03 1.28
N LEU A 104 -7.89 4.52 1.40
CA LEU A 104 -8.19 3.31 2.15
C LEU A 104 -7.58 2.05 1.52
N ARG A 105 -7.63 1.94 0.18
CA ARG A 105 -6.98 0.84 -0.53
C ARG A 105 -5.46 0.92 -0.36
N ALA A 106 -4.86 2.09 -0.53
CA ALA A 106 -3.42 2.27 -0.34
C ALA A 106 -2.99 1.94 1.09
N LEU A 107 -3.76 2.36 2.10
CA LEU A 107 -3.53 2.03 3.51
C LEU A 107 -3.51 0.52 3.76
N ARG A 108 -4.37 -0.26 3.08
CA ARG A 108 -4.38 -1.73 3.19
C ARG A 108 -3.09 -2.39 2.70
N PHE A 109 -2.40 -1.79 1.72
CA PHE A 109 -1.23 -2.39 1.06
C PHE A 109 0.11 -1.68 1.39
N CYS A 110 0.12 -0.71 2.32
CA CYS A 110 1.30 0.15 2.52
C CYS A 110 2.44 -0.43 3.37
N TYR A 111 2.20 -1.49 4.14
CA TYR A 111 3.22 -2.14 4.99
C TYR A 111 3.10 -3.67 5.07
N GLY A 112 2.20 -4.28 4.29
CA GLY A 112 1.95 -5.72 4.35
C GLY A 112 2.71 -6.50 3.28
N SER A 113 2.99 -7.78 3.55
CA SER A 113 3.42 -8.78 2.55
C SER A 113 2.32 -9.14 1.53
N SER A 114 1.16 -8.49 1.64
CA SER A 114 0.07 -8.62 0.69
C SER A 114 0.56 -8.33 -0.73
N LEU A 115 0.18 -9.18 -1.68
CA LEU A 115 0.51 -9.07 -3.09
C LEU A 115 -0.09 -7.79 -3.69
N LEU A 116 0.60 -6.65 -3.52
CA LEU A 116 0.26 -5.36 -4.15
C LEU A 116 0.02 -5.54 -5.64
N GLY A 117 0.75 -6.47 -6.29
CA GLY A 117 0.57 -6.85 -7.69
C GLY A 117 -0.85 -7.30 -8.08
N ARG A 118 -1.67 -7.77 -7.12
CA ARG A 118 -3.08 -8.13 -7.37
C ARG A 118 -4.02 -6.91 -7.32
N GLU A 119 -3.65 -5.84 -6.64
CA GLU A 119 -4.44 -4.61 -6.56
C GLU A 119 -4.18 -3.73 -7.79
N SER A 120 -4.94 -3.99 -8.86
CA SER A 120 -4.73 -3.31 -10.16
C SER A 120 -4.85 -1.78 -10.09
N LEU A 121 -5.68 -1.24 -9.18
CA LEU A 121 -5.84 0.21 -9.00
C LEU A 121 -4.53 0.88 -8.56
N LEU A 122 -3.79 0.25 -7.65
CA LEU A 122 -2.57 0.83 -7.10
C LEU A 122 -1.34 0.45 -7.93
N TYR A 123 -1.27 -0.81 -8.36
CA TYR A 123 -0.06 -1.38 -8.94
C TYR A 123 0.13 -1.03 -10.42
N LYS A 124 -0.91 -1.18 -11.25
CA LYS A 124 -0.82 -0.99 -12.70
C LYS A 124 -0.88 0.50 -13.05
N ASP A 125 -0.22 0.87 -14.14
CA ASP A 125 -0.28 2.22 -14.69
C ASP A 125 -1.51 2.38 -15.61
N ARG A 126 -1.50 1.74 -16.78
CA ARG A 126 -2.58 1.82 -17.77
C ARG A 126 -2.75 0.47 -18.48
N TRP A 127 -3.99 0.08 -18.76
CA TRP A 127 -4.29 -1.12 -19.55
C TRP A 127 -5.63 -0.99 -20.28
N GLU A 128 -5.79 -1.75 -21.36
CA GLU A 128 -7.00 -1.73 -22.18
C GLU A 128 -7.81 -3.01 -21.99
N VAL A 129 -9.14 -2.86 -21.97
CA VAL A 129 -10.06 -3.99 -21.91
C VAL A 129 -11.03 -3.90 -23.07
N LYS A 130 -11.07 -4.95 -23.90
CA LYS A 130 -12.06 -5.09 -24.97
C LYS A 130 -13.36 -5.63 -24.39
N ARG A 131 -14.45 -4.87 -24.50
CA ARG A 131 -15.81 -5.34 -24.21
C ARG A 131 -16.70 -5.06 -25.40
N SER A 132 -17.27 -6.11 -26.00
CA SER A 132 -18.33 -6.04 -27.01
C SER A 132 -18.11 -4.92 -28.05
N GLN A 133 -16.97 -4.97 -28.76
CA GLN A 133 -16.50 -4.03 -29.79
C GLN A 133 -15.99 -2.65 -29.32
N LYS A 134 -16.10 -2.27 -28.04
CA LYS A 134 -15.52 -1.02 -27.52
C LYS A 134 -14.24 -1.29 -26.72
N VAL A 135 -13.16 -0.57 -27.06
CA VAL A 135 -11.93 -0.55 -26.26
C VAL A 135 -12.12 0.45 -25.12
N ILE A 136 -12.05 -0.04 -23.88
CA ILE A 136 -12.12 0.80 -22.68
C ILE A 136 -10.71 0.89 -22.10
N VAL A 137 -10.19 2.11 -22.03
CA VAL A 137 -8.93 2.39 -21.34
C VAL A 137 -9.20 2.46 -19.84
N LYS A 138 -8.39 1.74 -19.07
CA LYS A 138 -8.39 1.77 -17.61
C LYS A 138 -7.03 2.22 -17.11
N GLU A 139 -7.04 2.95 -16.02
CA GLU A 139 -5.82 3.40 -15.37
C GLU A 139 -5.80 3.03 -13.89
N GLY A 140 -4.59 2.82 -13.38
CA GLY A 140 -4.27 2.78 -11.97
C GLY A 140 -3.24 3.86 -11.64
N LEU A 141 -2.69 3.79 -10.44
CA LEU A 141 -1.76 4.77 -9.88
C LEU A 141 -0.29 4.41 -10.11
N GLY A 142 -0.01 3.29 -10.76
CA GLY A 142 1.32 2.95 -11.29
C GLY A 142 2.42 2.72 -10.26
N MET A 143 2.09 2.21 -9.06
CA MET A 143 3.10 1.95 -8.04
C MET A 143 4.19 0.99 -8.49
N ARG A 144 3.91 0.09 -9.44
CA ARG A 144 4.91 -0.80 -10.02
C ARG A 144 6.15 -0.05 -10.50
N GLU A 145 5.95 1.03 -11.26
CA GLU A 145 7.05 1.82 -11.83
C GLU A 145 7.87 2.50 -10.74
N SER A 146 7.21 3.05 -9.71
CA SER A 146 7.92 3.64 -8.57
C SER A 146 8.72 2.62 -7.77
N ILE A 147 8.18 1.40 -7.59
CA ILE A 147 8.86 0.32 -6.88
C ILE A 147 10.06 -0.17 -7.69
N GLU A 148 9.91 -0.37 -9.00
CA GLU A 148 11.01 -0.79 -9.88
C GLU A 148 12.11 0.28 -9.95
N ARG A 149 11.75 1.57 -9.87
CA ARG A 149 12.73 2.67 -9.96
C ARG A 149 13.46 2.98 -8.65
N CYS A 150 12.76 2.96 -7.51
CA CYS A 150 13.35 3.39 -6.23
C CYS A 150 13.02 2.49 -5.02
N GLY A 151 12.43 1.32 -5.24
CA GLY A 151 12.07 0.38 -4.17
C GLY A 151 10.87 0.80 -3.32
N LEU A 152 10.22 1.94 -3.61
CA LEU A 152 9.13 2.49 -2.83
C LEU A 152 7.86 2.71 -3.67
N GLY A 153 6.72 2.22 -3.17
CA GLY A 153 5.41 2.44 -3.77
C GLY A 153 4.91 3.88 -3.60
N TRP A 154 4.86 4.62 -4.70
CA TRP A 154 4.31 5.97 -4.80
C TRP A 154 3.35 6.10 -5.98
N PHE A 155 2.41 7.06 -5.89
CA PHE A 155 1.51 7.34 -7.01
C PHE A 155 2.29 8.05 -8.12
N LEU A 156 2.10 7.61 -9.37
CA LEU A 156 2.50 8.38 -10.55
C LEU A 156 1.82 9.76 -10.56
N PRO A 157 2.24 10.70 -11.44
CA PRO A 157 1.73 12.08 -11.52
C PRO A 157 0.25 12.20 -11.97
N LYS A 158 -0.59 11.22 -11.61
CA LYS A 158 -2.04 11.16 -11.84
C LYS A 158 -2.84 11.71 -10.66
N PHE A 159 -2.21 11.91 -9.51
CA PHE A 159 -2.80 12.58 -8.36
C PHE A 159 -2.23 13.99 -8.22
N ASN A 160 -3.10 14.99 -8.24
CA ASN A 160 -2.73 16.38 -8.02
C ASN A 160 -2.77 16.69 -6.52
N TRP A 161 -1.59 16.84 -5.91
CA TRP A 161 -1.44 17.12 -4.49
C TRP A 161 -1.85 18.54 -4.08
N ASN A 162 -1.88 19.50 -5.02
CA ASN A 162 -2.33 20.87 -4.75
C ASN A 162 -3.85 20.95 -4.61
N THR A 163 -4.58 20.15 -5.41
CA THR A 163 -6.05 20.13 -5.40
C THR A 163 -6.64 18.94 -4.64
N TRP A 164 -5.80 17.99 -4.22
CA TRP A 164 -6.22 16.73 -3.57
C TRP A 164 -7.23 15.94 -4.40
N ARG A 165 -6.99 15.85 -5.72
CA ARG A 165 -7.86 15.17 -6.70
C ARG A 165 -7.02 14.38 -7.71
N LEU A 166 -7.64 13.40 -8.36
CA LEU A 166 -7.06 12.82 -9.57
C LEU A 166 -7.01 13.89 -10.67
N ALA A 167 -5.86 14.01 -11.32
CA ALA A 167 -5.66 14.93 -12.43
C ALA A 167 -6.47 14.47 -13.65
N ALA A 168 -7.01 15.42 -14.41
CA ALA A 168 -7.57 15.13 -15.73
C ALA A 168 -6.42 14.78 -16.70
N PRO A 169 -6.58 13.81 -17.62
CA PRO A 169 -7.78 13.01 -17.89
C PRO A 169 -7.91 11.72 -17.05
N HIS A 170 -6.99 11.46 -16.12
CA HIS A 170 -6.84 10.15 -15.47
C HIS A 170 -8.03 9.74 -14.59
N GLY A 171 -8.71 10.70 -13.96
CA GLY A 171 -9.80 10.42 -13.03
C GLY A 171 -10.90 9.50 -13.60
N GLU A 172 -11.27 9.70 -14.88
CA GLU A 172 -12.31 8.90 -15.53
C GLU A 172 -11.86 7.45 -15.81
N ASN A 173 -10.62 7.29 -16.26
CA ASN A 173 -10.05 5.96 -16.56
C ASN A 173 -9.83 5.14 -15.28
N VAL A 174 -9.46 5.80 -14.18
CA VAL A 174 -9.31 5.17 -12.86
C VAL A 174 -10.68 4.73 -12.31
N LEU A 175 -11.71 5.55 -12.50
CA LEU A 175 -13.09 5.22 -12.15
C LEU A 175 -13.64 4.03 -12.96
N ALA A 176 -13.40 4.01 -14.28
CA ALA A 176 -13.76 2.89 -15.15
C ALA A 176 -13.05 1.57 -14.75
N GLY A 177 -11.88 1.71 -14.11
CA GLY A 177 -11.04 0.64 -13.63
C GLY A 177 -11.67 -0.20 -12.54
N ASN A 178 -12.02 0.41 -11.40
CA ASN A 178 -12.20 -0.37 -10.17
C ASN A 178 -12.82 0.32 -8.93
N LEU A 179 -13.10 1.63 -8.93
CA LEU A 179 -13.27 2.37 -7.67
C LEU A 179 -14.68 2.28 -7.07
N LEU A 180 -15.69 2.31 -7.91
CA LEU A 180 -17.11 2.07 -7.63
C LEU A 180 -17.64 1.54 -8.95
N MET A 181 -18.57 0.59 -8.95
CA MET A 181 -19.31 0.25 -10.17
C MET A 181 -19.91 1.56 -10.73
N HIS A 182 -19.21 2.17 -11.69
CA HIS A 182 -19.48 3.53 -12.17
C HIS A 182 -20.92 3.63 -12.69
N GLU A 183 -21.44 2.53 -13.24
CA GLU A 183 -22.82 2.38 -13.64
C GLU A 183 -23.81 2.28 -12.47
N GLU A 184 -23.50 1.56 -11.39
CA GLU A 184 -24.41 1.42 -10.24
C GLU A 184 -24.49 2.72 -9.44
N TYR A 185 -23.36 3.42 -9.28
CA TYR A 185 -23.36 4.76 -8.69
C TYR A 185 -24.14 5.75 -9.56
N LYS A 186 -23.94 5.75 -10.89
CA LYS A 186 -24.73 6.56 -11.83
C LYS A 186 -26.22 6.21 -11.78
N ARG A 187 -26.59 4.92 -11.75
CA ARG A 187 -27.99 4.46 -11.68
C ARG A 187 -28.68 4.86 -10.38
N ARG A 188 -27.98 4.75 -9.24
CA ARG A 188 -28.55 5.02 -7.91
C ARG A 188 -28.38 6.46 -7.43
N TRP A 189 -27.72 7.33 -8.20
CA TRP A 189 -27.49 8.73 -7.83
C TRP A 189 -28.78 9.47 -7.43
N ARG A 190 -29.91 9.24 -8.13
CA ARG A 190 -31.19 9.86 -7.76
C ARG A 190 -31.70 9.38 -6.39
N ALA A 191 -31.62 8.08 -6.10
CA ALA A 191 -32.03 7.53 -4.80
C ALA A 191 -31.11 7.99 -3.65
N VAL A 192 -29.80 8.11 -3.90
CA VAL A 192 -28.83 8.68 -2.96
C VAL A 192 -29.10 10.18 -2.73
N LYS A 193 -29.55 10.89 -3.77
CA LYS A 193 -29.99 12.30 -3.70
C LYS A 193 -31.35 12.48 -3.01
N ASP A 194 -32.29 11.55 -3.15
CA ASP A 194 -33.61 11.63 -2.50
C ASP A 194 -33.53 11.30 -1.00
N LEU A 195 -32.74 10.29 -0.61
CA LEU A 195 -32.42 10.05 0.80
C LEU A 195 -31.81 11.31 1.45
N ARG A 196 -30.98 12.05 0.72
CA ARG A 196 -30.41 13.34 1.14
C ARG A 196 -31.49 14.42 1.36
N ASP A 197 -32.49 14.53 0.50
CA ASP A 197 -33.52 15.58 0.62
C ASP A 197 -34.52 15.29 1.76
N VAL A 198 -34.73 14.02 2.13
CA VAL A 198 -35.52 13.65 3.32
C VAL A 198 -34.79 14.00 4.62
N PHE A 199 -33.48 13.72 4.74
CA PHE A 199 -32.71 14.04 5.95
C PHE A 199 -32.44 15.54 6.16
N ILE A 200 -32.49 16.36 5.11
CA ILE A 200 -32.39 17.84 5.22
C ILE A 200 -33.68 18.45 5.78
N ARG A 201 -34.85 17.81 5.63
CA ARG A 201 -36.12 18.30 6.21
C ARG A 201 -36.29 17.99 7.70
N PHE A 202 -35.40 17.17 8.27
CA PHE A 202 -35.45 16.77 9.68
C PHE A 202 -34.31 17.37 10.54
N ASN A 203 -33.61 18.39 10.03
CA ASN A 203 -32.78 19.32 10.82
C ASN A 203 -33.27 20.74 10.62
#